data_AF-A0A850SQA1-F1
#
_entry.id   AF-A0A850SQA1-F1
#
_cell.length_a   1.000
_cell.length_b   1.000
_cell.length_c   1.000
_cell.angle_alpha   90.00
_cell.angle_beta   90.00
_cell.angle_gamma   90.00
#
_symmetry.space_group_name_H-M   'P 1'
#
loop_
_entity.id
_entity.type
_entity.pdbx_description
1 polymer ?
#
loop_
_entity_poly.entity_id
_entity_poly.type
_entity_poly.pdbx_seq_one_letter_code
_entity_poly.pdbx_strand_id
1 'polypeptide(L)'
;MRNREAGMRSILAAVVIGASALVAGCGKTPTPAAVEAIEHAGDATAGRRLFVEKGCVLCHSINGVGGKAAPALDAADPYVKPDPLDFAARMWRGAPAMVEFQSVELGYVIDLSADEIAHLATFAASREEQKLLLDSAIPGPMRDSLLDERYWEMEDWSEFMANGQEGAGEPEPEGEIDAVPDAVPDADPQTDAPQ
;
A
#
# COMPACT_ATOMS: atom_id res chain seq x y z
N MET A 1 44.07 26.19 67.10
CA MET A 1 43.36 26.60 68.34
C MET A 1 42.19 27.50 67.96
N ARG A 2 41.02 27.19 68.54
CA ARG A 2 39.70 27.89 68.53
C ARG A 2 39.80 29.42 68.50
N ASN A 3 39.00 30.14 67.69
CA ASN A 3 37.67 30.73 68.00
C ASN A 3 37.62 32.05 67.17
N ARG A 4 36.53 32.72 66.77
CA ARG A 4 35.12 32.74 67.18
C ARG A 4 34.33 33.58 66.17
N GLU A 5 33.02 33.37 66.19
CA GLU A 5 31.93 33.97 65.41
C GLU A 5 31.67 35.48 65.66
N ALA A 6 31.08 36.15 64.67
CA ALA A 6 30.11 37.25 64.77
C ALA A 6 29.66 37.63 63.34
N GLY A 7 28.43 38.02 63.01
CA GLY A 7 27.26 38.33 63.82
C GLY A 7 26.08 38.66 62.90
N MET A 8 24.89 38.36 63.41
CA MET A 8 23.56 38.63 62.88
C MET A 8 23.23 40.13 62.98
N ARG A 9 22.60 40.75 61.97
CA ARG A 9 21.89 42.04 62.10
C ARG A 9 20.56 42.03 61.35
N SER A 10 19.48 42.09 62.13
CA SER A 10 18.08 42.30 61.71
C SER A 10 17.84 43.69 61.10
N ILE A 11 16.94 43.81 60.11
CA ILE A 11 16.17 45.03 59.85
C ILE A 11 14.72 44.67 59.44
N LEU A 12 13.81 45.51 59.95
CA LEU A 12 12.35 45.43 59.98
C LEU A 12 11.61 45.47 58.62
N ALA A 13 10.35 45.04 58.73
CA ALA A 13 9.27 44.99 57.75
C ALA A 13 8.89 46.33 57.09
N ALA A 14 8.42 46.24 55.84
CA ALA A 14 7.46 47.16 55.24
C ALA A 14 6.38 46.35 54.53
N VAL A 15 5.16 46.41 55.06
CA VAL A 15 3.93 45.88 54.47
C VAL A 15 3.46 46.86 53.40
N VAL A 16 3.36 46.41 52.16
CA VAL A 16 2.63 47.13 51.10
C VAL A 16 1.44 46.29 50.69
N ILE A 17 0.26 46.90 50.87
CA ILE A 17 -1.05 46.38 50.52
C ILE A 17 -1.15 46.34 48.99
N GLY A 18 -1.16 45.13 48.42
CA GLY A 18 -1.49 44.90 47.02
C GLY A 18 -2.78 44.09 46.95
N ALA A 19 -3.92 44.77 46.78
CA ALA A 19 -5.18 44.12 46.43
C ALA A 19 -5.10 43.65 44.96
N SER A 20 -4.49 42.50 44.73
CA SER A 20 -4.61 41.77 43.47
C SER A 20 -5.89 40.95 43.51
N ALA A 21 -6.86 41.32 42.69
CA ALA A 21 -8.05 40.53 42.47
C ALA A 21 -7.65 39.13 42.00
N LEU A 22 -8.05 38.11 42.76
CA LEU A 22 -8.02 36.72 42.33
C LEU A 22 -8.94 36.58 41.12
N VAL A 23 -8.37 36.37 39.93
CA VAL A 23 -9.04 35.56 38.91
C VAL A 23 -8.51 34.14 39.08
N ALA A 24 -9.14 33.42 40.01
CA ALA A 24 -9.02 31.98 40.12
C ALA A 24 -9.72 31.36 38.90
N GLY A 25 -8.94 31.18 37.83
CA GLY A 25 -9.33 30.45 36.65
C GLY A 25 -8.20 29.52 36.24
N CYS A 26 -7.88 28.53 37.09
CA CYS A 26 -7.15 27.35 36.65
C CYS A 26 -8.05 26.52 35.73
N GLY A 27 -8.30 27.03 34.52
CA GLY A 27 -8.64 26.18 33.41
C GLY A 27 -7.38 25.40 33.09
N LYS A 28 -7.27 24.16 33.60
CA LYS A 28 -6.33 23.22 33.03
C LYS A 28 -6.76 23.06 31.58
N THR A 29 -6.04 23.69 30.66
CA THR A 29 -6.16 23.38 29.24
C THR A 29 -6.05 21.85 29.18
N PRO A 30 -7.05 21.13 28.65
CA PRO A 30 -6.87 19.71 28.44
C PRO A 30 -5.65 19.62 27.52
N THR A 31 -4.56 19.04 28.03
CA THR A 31 -3.49 18.56 27.17
C THR A 31 -4.21 17.73 26.11
N PRO A 32 -4.09 18.03 24.80
CA PRO A 32 -4.65 17.12 23.81
C PRO A 32 -4.08 15.76 24.19
N ALA A 33 -4.96 14.81 24.49
CA ALA A 33 -4.54 13.45 24.76
C ALA A 33 -3.57 13.11 23.63
N ALA A 34 -2.33 12.75 23.99
CA ALA A 34 -1.38 12.29 23.00
C ALA A 34 -2.13 11.23 22.20
N VAL A 35 -2.37 11.51 20.91
CA VAL A 35 -2.88 10.49 20.01
C VAL A 35 -1.76 9.46 20.04
N GLU A 36 -1.95 8.37 20.77
CA GLU A 36 -0.99 7.27 20.75
C GLU A 36 -0.90 6.86 19.29
N ALA A 37 0.26 7.12 18.69
CA ALA A 37 0.54 6.66 17.34
C ALA A 37 0.41 5.14 17.38
N ILE A 38 -0.53 4.61 16.60
CA ILE A 38 -0.62 3.17 16.38
C ILE A 38 0.61 2.82 15.52
N GLU A 39 1.67 2.37 16.19
CA GLU A 39 2.87 1.90 15.50
C GLU A 39 2.60 0.48 14.99
N HIS A 40 2.44 0.36 13.67
CA HIS A 40 2.45 -0.93 12.99
C HIS A 40 3.90 -1.39 12.84
N ALA A 41 4.40 -2.15 13.82
CA ALA A 41 5.75 -2.69 13.78
C ALA A 41 5.87 -3.69 12.60
N GLY A 42 6.77 -3.40 11.67
CA GLY A 42 6.98 -4.26 10.51
C GLY A 42 7.91 -5.45 10.78
N ASP A 43 7.63 -6.59 10.15
CA ASP A 43 8.44 -7.80 10.14
C ASP A 43 8.82 -8.12 8.69
N ALA A 44 10.12 -8.08 8.38
CA ALA A 44 10.61 -8.34 7.03
C ALA A 44 10.34 -9.79 6.57
N THR A 45 10.45 -10.76 7.48
CA THR A 45 10.20 -12.17 7.17
C THR A 45 8.72 -12.40 6.88
N ALA A 46 7.82 -11.77 7.65
CA ALA A 46 6.40 -11.78 7.34
C ALA A 46 6.12 -11.10 5.99
N GLY A 47 6.76 -9.96 5.73
CA GLY A 47 6.62 -9.23 4.46
C GLY A 47 7.08 -10.05 3.25
N ARG A 48 8.18 -10.80 3.36
CA ARG A 48 8.65 -11.70 2.29
C ARG A 48 7.62 -12.78 1.96
N ARG A 49 6.98 -13.34 2.98
CA ARG A 49 5.90 -14.32 2.78
C ARG A 49 4.69 -13.69 2.12
N LEU A 50 4.24 -12.54 2.63
CA LEU A 50 3.11 -11.79 2.07
C LEU A 50 3.34 -11.40 0.61
N PHE A 51 4.57 -11.04 0.23
CA PHE A 51 4.91 -10.72 -1.16
C PHE A 51 4.56 -11.86 -2.15
N VAL A 52 4.74 -13.12 -1.72
CA VAL A 52 4.35 -14.30 -2.49
C VAL A 52 2.88 -14.62 -2.29
N GLU A 53 2.43 -14.72 -1.04
CA GLU A 53 1.07 -15.17 -0.67
C GLU A 53 -0.03 -14.24 -1.21
N LYS A 54 0.23 -12.93 -1.30
CA LYS A 54 -0.71 -11.93 -1.87
C LYS A 54 -0.64 -11.84 -3.39
N GLY A 55 0.35 -12.49 -4.03
CA GLY A 55 0.53 -12.48 -5.49
C GLY A 55 1.33 -11.29 -6.03
N CYS A 56 1.96 -10.48 -5.18
CA CYS A 56 2.79 -9.35 -5.63
C CYS A 56 3.95 -9.82 -6.55
N VAL A 57 4.50 -11.00 -6.26
CA VAL A 57 5.58 -11.65 -7.01
C VAL A 57 5.23 -11.99 -8.47
N LEU A 58 3.94 -12.06 -8.82
CA LEU A 58 3.49 -12.36 -10.19
C LEU A 58 3.87 -11.25 -11.17
N CYS A 59 3.84 -9.99 -10.73
CA CYS A 59 4.13 -8.83 -11.57
C CYS A 59 5.46 -8.17 -11.21
N HIS A 60 5.81 -8.14 -9.92
CA HIS A 60 7.01 -7.47 -9.41
C HIS A 60 8.15 -8.45 -9.18
N SER A 61 9.37 -8.01 -9.48
CA SER A 61 10.59 -8.76 -9.18
C SER A 61 11.39 -8.14 -8.03
N ILE A 62 12.12 -8.99 -7.33
CA ILE A 62 13.15 -8.62 -6.34
C ILE A 62 14.37 -9.50 -6.59
N ASN A 63 15.52 -8.90 -6.80
CA ASN A 63 16.79 -9.53 -7.17
C ASN A 63 16.65 -10.51 -8.36
N GLY A 64 15.76 -10.18 -9.30
CA GLY A 64 15.46 -11.01 -10.47
C GLY A 64 14.49 -12.17 -10.22
N VAL A 65 13.98 -12.35 -9.01
CA VAL A 65 12.96 -13.36 -8.67
C VAL A 65 11.56 -12.73 -8.76
N GLY A 66 10.68 -13.33 -9.56
CA GLY A 66 9.31 -12.85 -9.81
C GLY A 66 9.12 -12.28 -11.22
N GLY A 67 7.94 -11.68 -11.45
CA GLY A 67 7.57 -11.10 -12.74
C GLY A 67 8.32 -9.81 -13.08
N LYS A 68 8.22 -9.40 -14.34
CA LYS A 68 8.84 -8.18 -14.91
C LYS A 68 7.83 -7.20 -15.51
N ALA A 69 6.54 -7.51 -15.46
CA ALA A 69 5.47 -6.62 -15.91
C ALA A 69 5.36 -5.32 -15.09
N ALA A 70 5.87 -5.28 -13.85
CA ALA A 70 5.88 -4.11 -12.99
C ALA A 70 7.30 -3.73 -12.51
N PRO A 71 7.52 -2.50 -12.01
CA PRO A 71 8.84 -2.08 -11.54
C PRO A 71 9.41 -3.01 -10.46
N ALA A 72 10.70 -3.31 -10.55
CA ALA A 72 11.39 -4.08 -9.53
C ALA A 72 11.33 -3.36 -8.17
N LEU A 73 11.23 -4.14 -7.10
CA LEU A 73 11.11 -3.64 -5.72
C LEU A 73 12.39 -3.88 -4.91
N ASP A 74 13.53 -3.92 -5.59
CA ASP A 74 14.85 -4.03 -4.97
C ASP A 74 15.08 -2.90 -3.96
N ALA A 75 15.56 -3.26 -2.78
CA ALA A 75 15.87 -2.27 -1.75
C ALA A 75 16.97 -1.32 -2.26
N ALA A 76 16.67 -0.02 -2.35
CA ALA A 76 17.55 0.95 -3.00
C ALA A 76 18.70 1.46 -2.11
N ASP A 77 18.51 1.55 -0.79
CA ASP A 77 19.50 2.06 0.20
C ASP A 77 19.38 1.27 1.52
N PRO A 78 20.45 0.63 2.04
CA PRO A 78 20.37 -0.13 3.30
C PRO A 78 20.17 0.74 4.55
N TYR A 79 20.30 2.07 4.44
CA TYR A 79 20.16 3.00 5.57
C TYR A 79 18.81 3.70 5.61
N VAL A 80 17.95 3.48 4.62
CA VAL A 80 16.58 4.00 4.62
C VAL A 80 15.76 3.20 5.62
N LYS A 81 15.22 3.88 6.63
CA LYS A 81 14.27 3.26 7.55
C LYS A 81 12.99 2.91 6.78
N PRO A 82 12.42 1.70 6.97
CA PRO A 82 11.12 1.39 6.41
C PRO A 82 10.08 2.38 6.93
N ASP A 83 9.30 2.96 6.01
CA ASP A 83 8.16 3.81 6.31
C ASP A 83 6.93 3.24 5.60
N PRO A 84 5.99 2.61 6.34
CA PRO A 84 4.77 2.04 5.77
C PRO A 84 3.90 3.07 5.05
N LEU A 85 3.90 4.33 5.50
CA LEU A 85 3.08 5.37 4.89
C LEU A 85 3.71 5.84 3.56
N ASP A 86 5.03 6.01 3.52
CA ASP A 86 5.73 6.31 2.26
C ASP A 86 5.59 5.15 1.26
N PHE A 87 5.65 3.90 1.74
CA PHE A 87 5.39 2.72 0.91
C PHE A 87 3.97 2.74 0.34
N ALA A 88 2.95 2.98 1.17
CA ALA A 88 1.57 3.10 0.71
C ALA A 88 1.37 4.28 -0.27
N ALA A 89 2.04 5.42 -0.05
CA ALA A 89 1.98 6.55 -0.97
C ALA A 89 2.62 6.25 -2.34
N ARG A 90 3.68 5.44 -2.37
CA ARG A 90 4.27 4.92 -3.62
C ARG A 90 3.31 3.96 -4.33
N MET A 91 2.69 3.03 -3.60
CA MET A 91 1.66 2.14 -4.15
C MET A 91 0.49 2.94 -4.72
N TRP A 92 0.03 3.98 -4.01
CA TRP A 92 -1.08 4.83 -4.44
C TRP A 92 -0.82 5.50 -5.79
N ARG A 93 0.42 5.92 -6.06
CA ARG A 93 0.80 6.46 -7.38
C ARG A 93 0.72 5.42 -8.50
N GLY A 94 0.92 4.14 -8.19
CA GLY A 94 0.79 3.02 -9.13
C GLY A 94 -0.60 2.38 -9.16
N ALA A 95 -1.52 2.79 -8.28
CA ALA A 95 -2.79 2.11 -8.06
C ALA A 95 -3.66 1.93 -9.31
N PRO A 96 -3.80 2.91 -10.23
CA PRO A 96 -4.60 2.71 -11.45
C PRO A 96 -4.11 1.53 -12.30
N ALA A 97 -2.80 1.44 -12.52
CA ALA A 97 -2.21 0.34 -13.28
C ALA A 97 -2.30 -0.98 -12.50
N MET A 98 -2.02 -0.98 -11.19
CA MET A 98 -2.14 -2.17 -10.36
C MET A 98 -3.56 -2.73 -10.36
N VAL A 99 -4.58 -1.88 -10.22
CA VAL A 99 -5.99 -2.33 -10.20
C VAL A 99 -6.39 -2.94 -11.53
N GLU A 100 -5.99 -2.35 -12.66
CA GLU A 100 -6.25 -2.90 -13.98
C GLU A 100 -5.60 -4.27 -14.16
N PHE A 101 -4.28 -4.36 -13.95
CA PHE A 101 -3.55 -5.62 -14.10
C PHE A 101 -4.05 -6.70 -13.13
N GLN A 102 -4.36 -6.35 -11.88
CA GLN A 102 -4.92 -7.31 -10.94
C GLN A 102 -6.31 -7.79 -11.36
N SER A 103 -7.14 -6.91 -11.94
CA SER A 103 -8.45 -7.30 -12.44
C SER A 103 -8.37 -8.23 -13.66
N VAL A 104 -7.45 -7.97 -14.59
CA VAL A 104 -7.26 -8.78 -15.80
C VAL A 104 -6.57 -10.11 -15.50
N GLU A 105 -5.49 -10.09 -14.71
CA GLU A 105 -4.61 -11.25 -14.51
C GLU A 105 -4.99 -12.11 -13.30
N LEU A 106 -5.51 -11.49 -12.23
CA LEU A 106 -5.90 -12.20 -11.01
C LEU A 106 -7.43 -12.36 -10.88
N GLY A 107 -8.21 -11.51 -11.55
CA GLY A 107 -9.67 -11.45 -11.40
C GLY A 107 -10.15 -10.77 -10.11
N TYR A 108 -9.24 -10.20 -9.31
CA TYR A 108 -9.55 -9.49 -8.06
C TYR A 108 -8.46 -8.46 -7.73
N VAL A 109 -8.81 -7.45 -6.94
CA VAL A 109 -7.85 -6.48 -6.38
C VAL A 109 -7.34 -6.99 -5.04
N ILE A 110 -6.02 -6.95 -4.84
CA ILE A 110 -5.36 -7.38 -3.60
C ILE A 110 -5.78 -6.46 -2.45
N ASP A 111 -6.38 -7.05 -1.41
CA ASP A 111 -6.71 -6.37 -0.16
C ASP A 111 -5.57 -6.49 0.88
N LEU A 112 -5.29 -5.38 1.56
CA LEU A 112 -4.19 -5.25 2.52
C LEU A 112 -4.62 -4.46 3.75
N SER A 113 -4.35 -5.03 4.92
CA SER A 113 -4.43 -4.36 6.22
C SER A 113 -3.23 -3.45 6.47
N ALA A 114 -3.34 -2.58 7.48
CA ALA A 114 -2.24 -1.71 7.89
C ALA A 114 -1.00 -2.48 8.37
N ASP A 115 -1.17 -3.60 9.08
CA ASP A 115 -0.07 -4.46 9.53
C ASP A 115 0.63 -5.14 8.34
N GLU A 116 -0.13 -5.61 7.34
CA GLU A 116 0.43 -6.22 6.13
C GLU A 116 1.23 -5.20 5.31
N ILE A 117 0.74 -3.97 5.19
CA ILE A 117 1.50 -2.87 4.56
C ILE A 117 2.81 -2.62 5.33
N ALA A 118 2.79 -2.62 6.66
CA ALA A 118 4.00 -2.41 7.45
C ALA A 118 5.02 -3.53 7.27
N HIS A 119 4.58 -4.78 7.23
CA HIS A 119 5.43 -5.93 6.94
C HIS A 119 6.02 -5.87 5.52
N LEU A 120 5.19 -5.58 4.51
CA LEU A 120 5.62 -5.43 3.12
C LEU A 120 6.62 -4.28 2.94
N ALA A 121 6.37 -3.12 3.55
CA ALA A 121 7.28 -1.98 3.54
C ALA A 121 8.64 -2.33 4.16
N THR A 122 8.62 -3.08 5.27
CA THR A 122 9.84 -3.52 5.95
C THR A 122 10.62 -4.53 5.12
N PHE A 123 9.93 -5.45 4.44
CA PHE A 123 10.57 -6.37 3.49
C PHE A 123 11.15 -5.63 2.28
N ALA A 124 10.41 -4.71 1.68
CA ALA A 124 10.86 -3.92 0.52
C ALA A 124 12.10 -3.06 0.82
N ALA A 125 12.34 -2.70 2.09
CA ALA A 125 13.54 -1.99 2.53
C ALA A 125 14.68 -2.92 3.02
N SER A 126 14.42 -4.22 3.22
CA SER A 126 15.38 -5.14 3.84
C SER A 126 16.18 -5.92 2.81
N ARG A 127 17.37 -5.43 2.43
CA ARG A 127 18.29 -6.16 1.53
C ARG A 127 18.61 -7.57 2.02
N GLU A 128 18.84 -7.73 3.32
CA GLU A 128 19.21 -9.03 3.87
C GLU A 128 18.08 -10.04 3.73
N GLU A 129 16.83 -9.62 3.96
CA GLU A 129 15.68 -10.49 3.79
C GLU A 129 15.37 -10.73 2.30
N GLN A 130 15.56 -9.73 1.43
CA GLN A 130 15.37 -9.87 -0.01
C GLN A 130 16.31 -10.91 -0.65
N LYS A 131 17.52 -11.13 -0.10
CA LYS A 131 18.41 -12.24 -0.53
C LYS A 131 17.83 -13.62 -0.26
N LEU A 132 16.86 -13.73 0.65
CA LEU A 132 16.20 -14.98 1.02
C LEU A 132 14.96 -15.26 0.17
N LEU A 133 14.57 -14.34 -0.72
CA LEU A 133 13.57 -14.63 -1.75
C LEU A 133 14.25 -15.38 -2.89
N LEU A 134 13.88 -16.65 -3.06
CA LEU A 134 14.38 -17.53 -4.10
C LEU A 134 13.21 -17.99 -4.97
N ASP A 135 13.46 -18.40 -6.22
CA ASP A 135 12.42 -18.96 -7.09
C ASP A 135 11.70 -20.14 -6.43
N SER A 136 12.40 -20.94 -5.63
CA SER A 136 11.83 -22.06 -4.88
C SER A 136 10.79 -21.66 -3.83
N ALA A 137 10.75 -20.38 -3.43
CA ALA A 137 9.72 -19.86 -2.54
C ALA A 137 8.38 -19.62 -3.24
N ILE A 138 8.37 -19.58 -4.59
CA ILE A 138 7.16 -19.38 -5.39
C ILE A 138 6.56 -20.76 -5.71
N PRO A 139 5.28 -21.02 -5.35
CA PRO A 139 4.61 -22.28 -5.68
C PRO A 139 4.65 -22.57 -7.19
N GLY A 140 4.77 -23.84 -7.58
CA GLY A 140 4.88 -24.27 -8.99
C GLY A 140 3.84 -23.62 -9.92
N PRO A 141 2.54 -23.72 -9.62
CA PRO A 141 1.50 -23.10 -10.45
C PRO A 141 1.65 -21.58 -10.61
N MET A 142 2.20 -20.88 -9.60
CA MET A 142 2.42 -19.44 -9.65
C MET A 142 3.68 -19.09 -10.46
N ARG A 143 4.72 -19.95 -10.43
CA ARG A 143 5.93 -19.76 -11.25
C ARG A 143 5.63 -19.85 -12.75
N ASP A 144 4.72 -20.74 -13.14
CA ASP A 144 4.35 -20.92 -14.54
C ASP A 144 3.48 -19.76 -15.07
N SER A 145 3.05 -18.84 -14.18
CA SER A 145 2.21 -17.68 -14.48
C SER A 145 2.89 -16.35 -14.15
N LEU A 146 4.22 -16.32 -14.00
CA LEU A 146 4.95 -15.06 -13.83
C LEU A 146 4.82 -14.20 -15.10
N LEU A 147 4.48 -12.92 -14.92
CA LEU A 147 4.29 -12.00 -16.02
C LEU A 147 5.64 -11.39 -16.40
N ASP A 148 6.29 -12.00 -17.40
CA ASP A 148 7.62 -11.60 -17.88
C ASP A 148 7.59 -10.44 -18.86
N GLU A 149 6.44 -10.17 -19.49
CA GLU A 149 6.27 -9.07 -20.42
C GLU A 149 5.38 -7.99 -19.86
N ARG A 150 5.81 -6.78 -20.12
CA ARG A 150 5.08 -5.57 -19.82
C ARG A 150 4.10 -5.43 -20.97
N TYR A 151 2.87 -5.91 -20.79
CA TYR A 151 1.78 -6.12 -21.77
C TYR A 151 1.62 -5.09 -22.92
N TRP A 152 2.23 -3.90 -22.82
CA TRP A 152 2.30 -2.91 -23.88
C TRP A 152 3.44 -3.10 -24.90
N GLU A 153 4.28 -4.13 -24.78
CA GLU A 153 5.30 -4.49 -25.78
C GLU A 153 4.87 -5.62 -26.73
N MET A 154 3.68 -6.21 -26.51
CA MET A 154 3.16 -7.34 -27.31
C MET A 154 2.30 -6.95 -28.50
N GLU A 155 1.83 -5.70 -28.55
CA GLU A 155 1.04 -5.22 -29.68
C GLU A 155 1.92 -4.33 -30.55
N ASP A 156 2.08 -4.72 -31.82
CA ASP A 156 2.71 -3.89 -32.83
C ASP A 156 1.80 -2.69 -33.14
N TRP A 157 1.88 -1.68 -32.27
CA TRP A 157 1.15 -0.43 -32.41
C TRP A 157 1.70 0.46 -33.55
N SER A 158 2.68 0.01 -34.33
CA SER A 158 3.25 0.79 -35.42
C SER A 158 2.23 1.10 -36.51
N GLU A 159 1.28 0.19 -36.75
CA GLU A 159 0.21 0.38 -37.72
C GLU A 159 -0.79 1.45 -37.23
N PHE A 160 -1.32 1.32 -36.01
CA PHE A 160 -2.19 2.32 -35.38
C PHE A 160 -1.56 3.72 -35.33
N MET A 161 -0.27 3.81 -35.00
CA MET A 161 0.44 5.09 -34.97
C MET A 161 0.65 5.69 -36.36
N ALA A 162 0.66 4.87 -37.42
CA ALA A 162 0.81 5.32 -38.80
C ALA A 162 -0.53 5.72 -39.45
N ASN A 163 -1.63 5.08 -39.09
CA ASN A 163 -2.92 5.21 -39.80
C ASN A 163 -4.13 5.58 -38.90
N GLY A 164 -3.96 5.62 -37.57
CA GLY A 164 -4.99 5.98 -36.60
C GLY A 164 -6.07 4.92 -36.40
N GLN A 165 -5.84 3.66 -36.81
CA GLN A 165 -6.79 2.55 -36.66
C GLN A 165 -6.09 1.34 -36.02
N GLU A 166 -6.72 0.73 -35.02
CA GLU A 166 -6.23 -0.54 -34.46
C GLU A 166 -6.25 -1.57 -35.59
N GLY A 167 -5.10 -2.21 -35.86
CA GLY A 167 -5.02 -3.29 -36.83
C GLY A 167 -6.01 -4.37 -36.41
N ALA A 168 -6.88 -4.81 -37.32
CA ALA A 168 -7.77 -5.92 -37.05
C ALA A 168 -6.89 -7.13 -36.71
N GLY A 169 -6.89 -7.56 -35.45
CA GLY A 169 -6.17 -8.75 -35.02
C GLY A 169 -6.45 -9.90 -35.98
N GLU A 170 -5.42 -10.72 -36.26
CA GLU A 170 -5.56 -11.82 -37.21
C GLU A 170 -6.80 -12.68 -36.85
N PRO A 171 -7.64 -13.04 -37.83
CA PRO A 171 -8.86 -13.76 -37.55
C PRO A 171 -8.54 -15.12 -36.92
N GLU A 172 -9.08 -15.34 -35.72
CA GLU A 172 -9.15 -16.65 -35.06
C GLU A 172 -9.70 -17.69 -36.06
N PRO A 173 -9.07 -18.88 -36.19
CA PRO A 173 -9.54 -19.90 -37.12
C PRO A 173 -10.93 -20.39 -36.69
N GLU A 174 -11.90 -20.14 -37.55
CA GLU A 174 -13.32 -20.44 -37.33
C GLU A 174 -13.57 -21.96 -37.35
N GLY A 175 -13.94 -22.54 -36.21
CA GLY A 175 -14.24 -23.97 -36.11
C GLY A 175 -14.97 -24.37 -34.82
N GLU A 176 -16.29 -24.57 -34.96
CA GLU A 176 -17.24 -25.26 -34.06
C GLU A 176 -17.69 -24.50 -32.78
N ILE A 177 -18.78 -23.72 -32.92
CA ILE A 177 -19.64 -23.34 -31.79
C ILE A 177 -20.85 -24.27 -31.75
N ASP A 178 -20.98 -25.06 -30.67
CA ASP A 178 -22.18 -25.85 -30.38
C ASP A 178 -23.39 -24.91 -30.23
N ALA A 179 -24.42 -25.13 -31.03
CA ALA A 179 -25.62 -24.30 -31.06
C ALA A 179 -26.41 -24.40 -29.73
N VAL A 180 -26.60 -23.25 -29.06
CA VAL A 180 -27.65 -23.09 -28.04
C VAL A 180 -28.90 -22.57 -28.76
N PRO A 181 -30.06 -23.26 -28.70
CA PRO A 181 -31.24 -22.84 -29.43
C PRO A 181 -31.87 -21.57 -28.85
N ASP A 182 -32.40 -20.77 -29.77
CA ASP A 182 -32.85 -19.39 -29.66
C ASP A 182 -33.81 -19.08 -28.50
N ALA A 183 -33.63 -17.86 -27.97
CA ALA A 183 -34.42 -17.23 -26.94
C ALA A 183 -35.89 -17.02 -27.33
N VAL A 184 -36.77 -17.17 -26.34
CA VAL A 184 -38.20 -16.82 -26.40
C VAL A 184 -38.34 -15.30 -26.52
N PRO A 185 -39.15 -14.75 -27.44
CA PRO A 185 -39.31 -13.30 -27.56
C PRO A 185 -40.18 -12.73 -26.42
N ASP A 186 -39.75 -11.56 -25.94
CA ASP A 186 -40.37 -10.77 -24.87
C ASP A 186 -41.84 -10.41 -25.14
N ALA A 187 -42.68 -10.57 -24.11
CA ALA A 187 -44.09 -10.17 -24.14
C ALA A 187 -44.25 -8.69 -23.74
N ASP A 188 -44.99 -7.95 -24.59
CA ASP A 188 -45.34 -6.54 -24.49
C ASP A 188 -46.22 -6.21 -23.26
N PRO A 189 -45.94 -5.16 -22.47
CA PRO A 189 -46.73 -4.82 -21.29
C PRO A 189 -47.73 -3.70 -21.59
N GLN A 190 -49.01 -4.03 -21.84
CA GLN A 190 -50.21 -3.37 -21.26
C GLN A 190 -51.52 -3.82 -21.94
N THR A 191 -52.46 -4.32 -21.12
CA THR A 191 -53.85 -3.83 -20.90
C THR A 191 -54.75 -5.00 -20.46
N ASP A 192 -55.16 -5.02 -19.18
CA ASP A 192 -56.56 -4.81 -18.77
C ASP A 192 -56.84 -5.27 -17.34
N ALA A 193 -57.53 -4.40 -16.60
CA ALA A 193 -58.03 -4.60 -15.24
C ALA A 193 -59.33 -5.44 -15.23
N PRO A 194 -59.67 -6.10 -14.10
CA PRO A 194 -60.78 -7.05 -14.06
C PRO A 194 -62.14 -6.37 -13.80
N GLN A 195 -63.17 -6.82 -14.53
CA GLN A 195 -64.54 -6.98 -14.02
C GLN A 195 -64.97 -8.43 -14.19
#